data_AF-A0A9X0QUH7-F1
#
_entry.id   AF-A0A9X0QUH7-F1
#
_cell.length_a   1.000
_cell.length_b   1.000
_cell.length_c   1.000
_cell.angle_alpha   90.00
_cell.angle_beta   90.00
_cell.angle_gamma   90.00
#
_symmetry.space_group_name_H-M   'P 1'
#
loop_
_entity.id
_entity.type
_entity.pdbx_description
1 polymer ?
#
loop_
_entity_poly.entity_id
_entity_poly.type
_entity_poly.pdbx_seq_one_letter_code
_entity_poly.pdbx_strand_id
1 'polypeptide(L)'
;MATAHTAHPYLDIFTASLVPYMRRGPGHEQDPPPPHLLPLPASMPEAQRLLHLLLGADRDVREDHPHAAAINLALAETRLRLAITHDGATPALEAALAAISLAREEVAGGNTRRACAALASAVHALQRPMDGVRSSRAP
;
A
#
# COMPACT_ATOMS: atom_id res chain seq x y z
N MET A 1 21.50 -21.02 9.08
CA MET A 1 20.59 -20.43 10.08
C MET A 1 19.53 -19.64 9.31
N ALA A 2 18.26 -20.05 9.39
CA ALA A 2 17.19 -19.49 8.56
C ALA A 2 16.62 -18.22 9.21
N THR A 3 16.69 -17.09 8.49
CA THR A 3 16.14 -15.80 8.89
C THR A 3 14.62 -15.81 8.66
N ALA A 4 13.85 -15.88 9.75
CA ALA A 4 12.40 -15.89 9.70
C ALA A 4 11.86 -14.58 9.13
N HIS A 5 11.02 -14.74 8.12
CA HIS A 5 10.50 -13.68 7.30
C HIS A 5 9.05 -13.37 7.80
N THR A 6 8.89 -12.44 8.75
CA THR A 6 7.61 -11.90 9.36
C THR A 6 6.56 -11.24 8.41
N ALA A 7 5.96 -11.98 7.49
CA ALA A 7 4.89 -11.50 6.60
C ALA A 7 3.62 -11.07 7.36
N HIS A 8 2.99 -9.98 6.93
CA HIS A 8 1.80 -9.41 7.60
C HIS A 8 0.54 -10.14 7.10
N PRO A 9 -0.11 -11.00 7.91
CA PRO A 9 -1.11 -11.95 7.42
C PRO A 9 -2.39 -11.30 6.87
N TYR A 10 -2.74 -10.11 7.37
CA TYR A 10 -3.92 -9.37 6.90
C TYR A 10 -3.71 -8.72 5.53
N LEU A 11 -2.46 -8.53 5.12
CA LEU A 11 -2.09 -7.74 3.97
C LEU A 11 -2.16 -8.55 2.69
N ASP A 12 -1.70 -9.80 2.74
CA ASP A 12 -1.79 -10.74 1.62
C ASP A 12 -3.24 -11.17 1.35
N ILE A 13 -4.05 -11.27 2.41
CA ILE A 13 -5.50 -11.51 2.29
C ILE A 13 -6.18 -10.29 1.65
N PHE A 14 -5.74 -9.08 1.99
CA PHE A 14 -6.25 -7.84 1.42
C PHE A 14 -5.90 -7.68 -0.07
N THR A 15 -4.65 -7.86 -0.48
CA THR A 15 -4.24 -7.85 -1.90
C THR A 15 -4.90 -8.96 -2.71
N ALA A 16 -5.06 -10.16 -2.15
CA ALA A 16 -5.81 -11.23 -2.80
C ALA A 16 -7.30 -10.86 -2.98
N SER A 17 -7.90 -10.14 -2.02
CA SER A 17 -9.30 -9.69 -2.12
C SER A 17 -9.53 -8.54 -3.10
N LEU A 18 -8.46 -7.87 -3.54
CA LEU A 18 -8.50 -6.76 -4.50
C LEU A 18 -8.56 -7.22 -5.96
N VAL A 19 -8.31 -8.51 -6.23
CA VAL A 19 -8.40 -9.11 -7.56
C VAL A 19 -9.69 -9.92 -7.67
N PRO A 20 -10.54 -9.73 -8.70
CA PRO A 20 -11.74 -10.56 -8.88
C PRO A 20 -11.33 -12.00 -9.21
N TYR A 21 -11.37 -12.87 -8.20
CA TYR A 21 -10.94 -14.27 -8.32
C TYR A 21 -11.97 -15.11 -9.11
N MET A 22 -11.59 -15.64 -10.27
CA MET A 22 -12.42 -16.55 -11.07
C MET A 22 -11.95 -18.00 -10.90
N ARG A 23 -12.59 -18.72 -9.98
CA ARG A 23 -12.16 -20.06 -9.52
C ARG A 23 -12.07 -21.14 -10.62
N ARG A 24 -12.79 -20.99 -11.75
CA ARG A 24 -12.62 -21.75 -13.02
C ARG A 24 -13.22 -20.95 -14.19
N GLY A 25 -12.41 -20.59 -15.19
CA GLY A 25 -12.82 -19.91 -16.41
C GLY A 25 -11.64 -19.66 -17.35
N PRO A 26 -11.87 -19.40 -18.65
CA PRO A 26 -10.81 -19.04 -19.60
C PRO A 26 -10.21 -17.69 -19.16
N GLY A 27 -9.02 -17.73 -18.57
CA GLY A 27 -8.39 -16.56 -17.91
C GLY A 27 -7.67 -16.90 -16.60
N HIS A 28 -7.96 -18.05 -15.98
CA HIS A 28 -7.35 -18.47 -14.70
C HIS A 28 -5.82 -18.66 -14.79
N GLU A 29 -5.28 -18.88 -15.98
CA GLU A 29 -3.81 -18.95 -16.20
C GLU A 29 -3.12 -17.58 -16.05
N GLN A 30 -3.89 -16.49 -16.08
CA GLN A 30 -3.40 -15.12 -15.86
C GLN A 30 -3.58 -14.67 -14.40
N ASP A 31 -4.20 -15.49 -13.56
CA ASP A 31 -4.33 -15.19 -12.14
C ASP A 31 -2.94 -15.21 -11.49
N PRO A 32 -2.58 -14.19 -10.70
CA PRO A 32 -1.30 -14.18 -10.02
C PRO A 32 -1.19 -15.38 -9.07
N PRO A 33 0.02 -15.96 -8.90
CA PRO A 33 0.22 -17.07 -7.98
C PRO A 33 -0.22 -16.68 -6.55
N PRO A 34 -0.69 -17.65 -5.73
CA PRO A 34 -1.07 -17.38 -4.36
C PRO A 34 0.09 -16.71 -3.61
N PRO A 35 -0.15 -15.62 -2.86
CA PRO A 35 0.91 -14.77 -2.35
C PRO A 35 1.84 -15.57 -1.43
N HIS A 36 3.13 -15.58 -1.81
CA HIS A 36 4.20 -16.04 -0.94
C HIS A 36 4.49 -14.93 0.07
N LEU A 37 3.87 -15.05 1.24
CA LEU A 37 4.06 -14.28 2.46
C LEU A 37 5.55 -13.95 2.73
N LEU A 38 5.95 -12.70 2.49
CA LEU A 38 7.24 -12.13 2.92
C LEU A 38 7.05 -10.99 3.93
N PRO A 39 7.97 -10.81 4.88
CA PRO A 39 7.93 -9.80 5.91
C PRO A 39 8.06 -8.39 5.46
N LEU A 40 7.32 -7.57 6.17
CA LEU A 40 7.72 -6.22 6.44
C LEU A 40 8.85 -6.23 7.49
N PRO A 41 9.99 -5.56 7.24
CA PRO A 41 10.99 -5.34 8.27
C PRO A 41 10.35 -4.51 9.39
N ALA A 42 10.46 -5.01 10.62
CA ALA A 42 9.89 -4.42 11.83
C ALA A 42 10.51 -3.07 12.26
N SER A 43 11.15 -2.32 11.35
CA SER A 43 12.09 -1.26 11.71
C SER A 43 11.58 0.19 11.56
N MET A 44 10.34 0.43 11.12
CA MET A 44 9.80 1.81 11.09
C MET A 44 8.34 1.90 11.59
N PRO A 45 8.14 2.35 12.85
CA PRO A 45 6.82 2.62 13.39
C PRO A 45 5.99 3.58 12.53
N GLU A 46 6.62 4.53 11.82
CA GLU A 46 5.90 5.42 10.91
C GLU A 46 5.31 4.68 9.69
N ALA A 47 6.02 3.72 9.12
CA ALA A 47 5.53 2.96 7.96
C ALA A 47 4.30 2.13 8.31
N GLN A 48 4.28 1.53 9.51
CA GLN A 48 3.12 0.79 10.00
C GLN A 48 1.92 1.70 10.24
N ARG A 49 2.14 2.90 10.81
CA ARG A 49 1.08 3.91 10.99
C ARG A 49 0.52 4.41 9.66
N LEU A 50 1.37 4.64 8.68
CA LEU A 50 0.94 5.06 7.34
C LEU A 50 0.08 3.97 6.69
N LEU A 51 0.50 2.71 6.78
CA LEU A 51 -0.26 1.59 6.27
C LEU A 51 -1.63 1.45 6.96
N HIS A 52 -1.70 1.61 8.29
CA HIS A 52 -2.97 1.59 9.01
C HIS A 52 -3.94 2.69 8.53
N LEU A 53 -3.43 3.88 8.22
CA LEU A 53 -4.26 4.96 7.68
C LEU A 53 -4.79 4.63 6.28
N LEU A 54 -3.96 4.03 5.41
CA LEU A 54 -4.39 3.62 4.07
C LEU A 54 -5.42 2.49 4.12
N LEU A 55 -5.26 1.52 5.02
CA LEU A 55 -6.23 0.44 5.23
C LEU A 55 -7.53 0.97 5.83
N GLY A 56 -7.46 1.93 6.77
CA GLY A 56 -8.64 2.62 7.29
C GLY A 56 -9.40 3.34 6.18
N ALA A 57 -8.68 4.09 5.34
CA ALA A 57 -9.28 4.76 4.20
C ALA A 57 -9.95 3.79 3.20
N ASP A 58 -9.33 2.66 2.87
CA ASP A 58 -9.94 1.66 1.98
C ASP A 58 -11.23 1.08 2.58
N ARG A 59 -11.21 0.75 3.87
CA ARG A 59 -12.40 0.29 4.57
C ARG A 59 -13.51 1.33 4.53
N ASP A 60 -13.20 2.59 4.86
CA ASP A 60 -14.16 3.69 4.85
C ASP A 60 -14.75 3.92 3.44
N VAL A 61 -13.94 3.80 2.38
CA VAL A 61 -14.43 3.90 0.99
C VAL A 61 -15.40 2.77 0.65
N ARG A 62 -15.14 1.53 1.10
CA ARG A 62 -16.03 0.38 0.86
C ARG A 62 -17.32 0.44 1.65
N GLU A 63 -17.27 1.02 2.85
CA GLU A 63 -18.41 1.16 3.77
C GLU A 63 -19.22 2.45 3.51
N ASP A 64 -18.95 3.16 2.41
CA ASP A 64 -19.63 4.42 2.04
C ASP A 64 -19.48 5.54 3.09
N HIS A 65 -18.28 5.64 3.68
CA HIS A 65 -17.88 6.68 4.62
C HIS A 65 -16.82 7.64 4.01
N PRO A 66 -17.16 8.41 2.96
CA PRO A 66 -16.17 9.21 2.22
C PRO A 66 -15.51 10.29 3.07
N HIS A 67 -16.19 10.81 4.11
CA HIS A 67 -15.60 11.78 5.03
C HIS A 67 -14.51 11.16 5.91
N ALA A 68 -14.74 9.97 6.45
CA ALA A 68 -13.74 9.25 7.24
C ALA A 68 -12.54 8.85 6.38
N ALA A 69 -12.80 8.37 5.16
CA ALA A 69 -11.76 8.08 4.16
C ALA A 69 -10.91 9.31 3.87
N ALA A 70 -11.52 10.48 3.66
CA ALA A 70 -10.81 11.73 3.39
C ALA A 70 -9.90 12.15 4.56
N ILE A 71 -10.34 11.97 5.81
CA ILE A 71 -9.51 12.24 7.00
C ILE A 71 -8.30 11.31 7.03
N ASN A 72 -8.53 10.01 6.84
CA ASN A 72 -7.46 9.00 6.84
C ASN A 72 -6.43 9.27 5.73
N LEU A 73 -6.89 9.63 4.52
CA LEU A 73 -6.03 10.00 3.40
C LEU A 73 -5.23 11.30 3.67
N ALA A 74 -5.84 12.32 4.27
CA ALA A 74 -5.16 13.57 4.60
C ALA A 74 -4.06 13.36 5.66
N LEU A 75 -4.33 12.51 6.66
CA LEU A 75 -3.35 12.12 7.67
C LEU A 75 -2.22 11.30 7.06
N ALA A 76 -2.52 10.38 6.15
CA ALA A 76 -1.53 9.59 5.43
C ALA A 76 -0.61 10.49 4.59
N GLU A 77 -1.19 11.41 3.82
CA GLU A 77 -0.46 12.39 3.02
C GLU A 77 0.48 13.25 3.87
N THR A 78 -0.02 13.80 4.98
CA THR A 78 0.78 14.64 5.87
C THR A 78 1.98 13.87 6.44
N ARG A 79 1.76 12.62 6.88
CA ARG A 79 2.84 11.77 7.38
C ARG A 79 3.87 11.42 6.32
N LEU A 80 3.41 11.13 5.10
CA LEU A 80 4.29 10.82 3.99
C LEU A 80 5.15 12.02 3.59
N ARG A 81 4.56 13.22 3.55
CA ARG A 81 5.30 14.47 3.33
C ARG A 81 6.33 14.72 4.44
N LEU A 82 5.96 14.47 5.70
CA LEU A 82 6.91 14.57 6.82
C LEU A 82 8.08 13.59 6.64
N ALA A 83 7.82 12.32 6.30
CA ALA A 83 8.88 11.35 6.02
C ALA A 83 9.82 11.83 4.89
N ILE A 84 9.26 12.33 3.79
CA ILE A 84 10.04 12.90 2.68
C ILE A 84 10.93 14.07 3.15
N THR A 85 10.42 14.95 4.03
CA THR A 85 11.21 16.08 4.54
C THR A 85 12.33 15.67 5.49
N HIS A 86 12.18 14.57 6.25
CA HIS A 86 13.18 14.13 7.24
C HIS A 86 14.20 13.16 6.65
N ASP A 87 13.74 12.17 5.89
CA ASP A 87 14.57 11.07 5.38
C ASP A 87 14.93 11.22 3.89
N GLY A 88 14.39 12.26 3.24
CA GLY A 88 14.58 12.54 1.83
C GLY A 88 13.52 11.89 0.94
N ALA A 89 13.33 12.47 -0.25
CA ALA A 89 12.45 11.91 -1.26
C ALA A 89 13.06 10.62 -1.84
N THR A 90 12.24 9.57 -1.92
CA THR A 90 12.56 8.37 -2.68
C THR A 90 11.48 8.14 -3.73
N PRO A 91 11.79 7.46 -4.85
CA PRO A 91 10.79 7.18 -5.88
C PRO A 91 9.56 6.44 -5.34
N ALA A 92 9.75 5.59 -4.33
CA ALA A 92 8.66 4.88 -3.66
C ALA A 92 7.74 5.83 -2.87
N LEU A 93 8.31 6.78 -2.13
CA LEU A 93 7.53 7.77 -1.36
C LEU A 93 6.82 8.76 -2.28
N GLU A 94 7.45 9.18 -3.38
CA GLU A 94 6.82 10.04 -4.39
C GLU A 94 5.67 9.33 -5.11
N ALA A 95 5.86 8.07 -5.50
CA ALA A 95 4.80 7.27 -6.10
C ALA A 95 3.63 7.04 -5.13
N ALA A 96 3.92 6.76 -3.86
CA ALA A 96 2.89 6.65 -2.83
C ALA A 96 2.12 7.97 -2.63
N LEU A 97 2.81 9.12 -2.69
CA LEU A 97 2.19 10.43 -2.55
C LEU A 97 1.25 10.73 -3.70
N ALA A 98 1.68 10.47 -4.94
CA ALA A 98 0.85 10.63 -6.13
C ALA A 98 -0.40 9.72 -6.07
N ALA A 99 -0.24 8.48 -5.63
CA ALA A 99 -1.35 7.53 -5.47
C ALA A 99 -2.34 7.96 -4.38
N ILE A 100 -1.87 8.54 -3.26
CA ILE A 100 -2.74 9.12 -2.22
C ILE A 100 -3.50 10.33 -2.77
N SER A 101 -2.86 11.22 -3.52
CA SER A 101 -3.52 12.36 -4.15
C SER A 101 -4.62 11.91 -5.11
N LEU A 102 -4.34 10.92 -5.96
CA LEU A 102 -5.35 10.32 -6.84
C LEU A 102 -6.50 9.69 -6.04
N ALA A 103 -6.21 8.95 -4.97
CA ALA A 103 -7.25 8.38 -4.12
C ALA A 103 -8.18 9.46 -3.55
N ARG A 104 -7.63 10.60 -3.12
CA ARG A 104 -8.43 11.73 -2.62
C ARG A 104 -9.36 12.31 -3.69
N GLU A 105 -8.87 12.47 -4.91
CA GLU A 105 -9.67 12.95 -6.05
C GLU A 105 -10.82 11.99 -6.37
N GLU A 106 -10.54 10.69 -6.39
CA GLU A 106 -11.56 9.68 -6.69
C GLU A 106 -12.59 9.53 -5.57
N VAL A 107 -12.19 9.65 -4.30
CA VAL A 107 -13.11 9.69 -3.16
C VAL A 107 -14.02 10.93 -3.24
N ALA A 108 -13.45 12.10 -3.55
CA ALA A 108 -14.23 13.32 -3.73
C ALA A 108 -15.20 13.24 -4.93
N GLY A 109 -14.80 12.51 -5.97
CA GLY A 109 -15.64 12.23 -7.14
C GLY A 109 -16.66 11.09 -6.96
N GLY A 110 -16.69 10.41 -5.79
CA GLY A 110 -17.57 9.27 -5.54
C GLY A 110 -17.22 8.01 -6.34
N ASN A 111 -16.02 7.93 -6.92
CA ASN A 111 -15.58 6.81 -7.74
C ASN A 111 -14.92 5.71 -6.89
N THR A 112 -15.72 4.99 -6.09
CA THR A 112 -15.25 3.95 -5.15
C THR A 112 -14.23 2.98 -5.75
N ARG A 113 -14.49 2.46 -6.96
CA ARG A 113 -13.57 1.51 -7.63
C ARG A 113 -12.20 2.13 -7.91
N ARG A 114 -12.18 3.37 -8.39
CA ARG A 114 -10.94 4.08 -8.73
C ARG A 114 -10.19 4.51 -7.46
N ALA A 115 -10.91 4.91 -6.42
CA ALA A 115 -10.34 5.20 -5.11
C ALA A 115 -9.63 3.97 -4.51
N CYS A 116 -10.26 2.79 -4.51
CA CYS A 116 -9.63 1.55 -4.04
C CYS A 116 -8.40 1.16 -4.88
N ALA A 117 -8.44 1.33 -6.20
CA ALA A 117 -7.30 1.05 -7.06
C ALA A 117 -6.10 1.98 -6.78
N ALA A 118 -6.38 3.27 -6.53
CA ALA A 118 -5.36 4.25 -6.15
C ALA A 118 -4.77 3.94 -4.76
N LEU A 119 -5.62 3.55 -3.79
CA LEU A 119 -5.19 3.08 -2.46
C LEU A 119 -4.28 1.85 -2.55
N ALA A 120 -4.65 0.85 -3.36
CA ALA A 120 -3.82 -0.33 -3.60
C ALA A 120 -2.46 0.05 -4.20
N SER A 121 -2.44 1.02 -5.13
CA SER A 121 -1.20 1.52 -5.73
C SER A 121 -0.30 2.20 -4.70
N ALA A 122 -0.87 2.97 -3.77
CA ALA A 122 -0.14 3.60 -2.67
C ALA A 122 0.49 2.54 -1.73
N VAL A 123 -0.28 1.51 -1.37
CA VAL A 123 0.22 0.39 -0.55
C VAL A 123 1.35 -0.35 -1.26
N HIS A 124 1.20 -0.67 -2.53
CA HIS A 124 2.25 -1.33 -3.32
C HIS A 124 3.53 -0.51 -3.42
N ALA A 125 3.42 0.80 -3.61
CA ALA A 125 4.59 1.69 -3.66
C ALA A 125 5.39 1.66 -2.36
N LEU A 126 4.69 1.60 -1.21
CA LEU A 126 5.32 1.55 0.12
C LEU A 126 5.88 0.17 0.49
N GLN A 127 5.48 -0.88 -0.24
CA GLN A 127 5.86 -2.27 0.05
C GLN A 127 6.96 -2.81 -0.85
N ARG A 128 7.22 -2.15 -1.98
CA ARG A 128 8.38 -2.53 -2.78
C ARG A 128 9.63 -2.37 -1.92
N PRO A 129 10.50 -3.39 -1.86
CA PRO A 129 11.80 -3.22 -1.24
C PRO A 129 12.49 -2.03 -1.93
N MET A 130 13.10 -1.17 -1.14
CA MET A 130 13.95 -0.10 -1.66
C MET A 130 15.20 -0.73 -2.28
N ASP A 131 15.06 -1.28 -3.47
CA ASP A 131 16.15 -1.77 -4.32
C ASP A 131 16.97 -0.56 -4.77
N GLY A 132 17.83 -0.08 -3.88
CA GLY A 132 18.60 1.14 -4.17
C GLY A 132 19.68 1.55 -3.19
N VAL A 133 19.83 0.96 -2.00
CA VAL A 133 20.89 1.40 -1.07
C VAL A 133 21.51 0.22 -0.31
N ARG A 134 22.69 -0.20 -0.79
CA ARG A 134 23.78 -1.01 -0.16
C ARG A 134 24.15 -2.28 -0.95
N SER A 135 24.72 -2.10 -2.14
CA SER A 135 25.77 -3.01 -2.64
C SER A 135 26.99 -2.17 -3.04
N SER A 136 27.62 -1.56 -2.04
CA SER A 136 28.96 -0.99 -2.18
C SER A 136 29.70 -1.13 -0.85
N ARG A 137 30.06 -2.36 -0.50
CA ARG A 137 31.23 -2.69 0.32
C ARG A 137 31.25 -4.18 0.63
N ALA A 138 32.17 -4.88 -0.01
CA ALA A 138 33.10 -5.78 0.67
C ALA A 138 34.31 -6.00 -0.27
N PRO A 139 35.48 -6.31 0.31
CA PRO A 139 36.81 -5.83 -0.10
C PRO A 139 37.42 -6.50 -1.34
#